data_AF-A0A831ZA70-F1
#
_entry.id   AF-A0A831ZA70-F1
#
_cell.length_a   1.000
_cell.length_b   1.000
_cell.length_c   1.000
_cell.angle_alpha   90.00
_cell.angle_beta   90.00
_cell.angle_gamma   90.00
#
_symmetry.space_group_name_H-M   'P 1'
#
loop_
_entity.id
_entity.type
_entity.pdbx_description
1 polymer ?
#
loop_
_entity_poly.entity_id
_entity_poly.type
_entity_poly.pdbx_seq_one_letter_code
_entity_poly.pdbx_strand_id
1 'polypeptide(L)' 'MNDSDISDDEWVLIKHYFDPVDNRGGAGSKHSKRDIVNAIFYLNKTGAQWRLLPKE' A
#
# COMPACT_ATOMS: atom_id res chain seq x y z
N MET A 1 12.64 -2.54 5.41
CA MET A 1 11.41 -2.78 6.17
C MET A 1 11.18 -1.56 7.03
N ASN A 2 10.32 -0.64 6.60
CA ASN A 2 10.00 0.55 7.37
C ASN A 2 8.93 0.17 8.40
N ASP A 3 8.92 0.75 9.60
CA ASP A 3 7.93 0.43 10.66
C ASP A 3 6.45 0.76 10.29
N SER A 4 6.27 1.36 9.11
CA SER A 4 4.97 1.70 8.54
C SER A 4 4.47 0.72 7.48
N ASP A 5 5.32 -0.17 6.99
CA ASP A 5 4.93 -1.14 5.96
C ASP A 5 4.11 -2.28 6.56
N ILE A 6 3.12 -2.77 5.80
CA ILE A 6 2.32 -3.92 6.18
C ILE A 6 3.12 -5.22 6.02
N SER A 7 3.02 -6.13 6.98
CA SER A 7 3.62 -7.47 6.87
C SER A 7 2.92 -8.32 5.79
N ASP A 8 3.58 -9.41 5.36
CA ASP A 8 2.99 -10.32 4.37
C ASP A 8 1.69 -10.98 4.89
N ASP A 9 1.67 -11.35 6.17
CA ASP A 9 0.51 -11.99 6.80
C ASP A 9 -0.69 -11.03 6.88
N GLU A 10 -0.47 -9.79 7.30
CA GLU A 10 -1.49 -8.75 7.32
C GLU A 10 -1.96 -8.41 5.89
N TRP A 11 -1.06 -8.41 4.91
CA TRP A 11 -1.41 -8.19 3.51
C TRP A 11 -2.37 -9.27 2.98
N VAL A 12 -2.16 -10.53 3.34
CA VAL A 12 -3.05 -11.65 2.96
C VAL A 12 -4.49 -11.41 3.44
N LEU A 13 -4.66 -10.79 4.61
CA LEU A 13 -5.98 -10.50 5.18
C LEU A 13 -6.74 -9.42 4.40
N ILE A 14 -6.07 -8.47 3.75
CA ILE A 14 -6.74 -7.33 3.12
C ILE A 14 -6.70 -7.33 1.59
N LYS A 15 -5.79 -8.10 0.96
CA LYS A 15 -5.57 -8.03 -0.49
C LYS A 15 -6.85 -8.23 -1.32
N HIS A 16 -7.77 -9.06 -0.82
CA HIS A 16 -9.02 -9.40 -1.51
C HIS A 16 -9.98 -8.21 -1.68
N TYR A 17 -9.87 -7.17 -0.85
CA TYR A 17 -10.67 -5.95 -1.01
C TYR A 17 -10.27 -5.12 -2.23
N PHE A 18 -9.09 -5.39 -2.80
CA PHE A 18 -8.59 -4.68 -3.98
C PHE A 18 -8.80 -5.45 -5.28
N ASP A 19 -9.40 -6.64 -5.20
CA ASP A 19 -9.74 -7.41 -6.38
C ASP A 19 -10.82 -6.67 -7.19
N PRO A 20 -10.62 -6.50 -8.51
CA PRO A 20 -11.59 -5.81 -9.33
C PRO A 20 -12.92 -6.57 -9.38
N VAL A 21 -14.02 -5.85 -9.14
CA VAL A 21 -15.38 -6.41 -9.24
C VAL A 21 -15.76 -6.70 -10.70
N ASP A 22 -15.17 -5.97 -11.64
CA ASP A 22 -15.32 -6.20 -13.08
C ASP A 22 -14.03 -5.83 -13.85
N ASN A 23 -13.98 -6.24 -15.11
CA ASN A 23 -12.85 -5.95 -16.01
C ASN A 23 -12.94 -4.54 -16.65
N ARG A 24 -13.72 -3.61 -16.09
CA ARG A 24 -13.85 -2.24 -16.64
C ARG A 24 -12.77 -1.29 -16.13
N GLY A 25 -11.91 -1.74 -15.21
CA GLY A 25 -10.67 -1.04 -14.89
C GLY A 25 -9.78 -0.97 -16.13
N GLY A 26 -9.39 0.24 -16.55
CA GLY A 26 -8.55 0.48 -17.73
C GLY A 26 -7.14 -0.10 -17.62
N ALA A 27 -6.14 0.59 -18.19
CA ALA A 27 -4.75 0.20 -17.97
C ALA A 27 -4.49 0.12 -16.45
N GLY A 28 -4.11 -1.07 -15.96
CA GLY A 28 -4.00 -1.37 -14.54
C GLY A 28 -3.19 -0.32 -13.76
N SER A 29 -3.36 -0.31 -12.43
CA SER A 29 -2.67 0.69 -11.59
C SER A 29 -1.16 0.66 -11.81
N LYS A 30 -0.55 1.85 -11.96
CA LYS A 30 0.90 2.01 -12.11
C LYS A 30 1.68 1.45 -10.92
N HIS A 31 1.08 1.49 -9.73
CA HIS A 31 1.68 1.02 -8.49
C HIS A 31 0.92 -0.20 -7.99
N SER A 32 1.59 -1.08 -7.26
CA SER A 32 0.90 -2.20 -6.64
C SER A 32 -0.08 -1.68 -5.57
N LYS A 33 -1.17 -2.42 -5.35
CA LYS A 33 -2.13 -2.06 -4.28
C LYS A 33 -1.46 -2.02 -2.91
N ARG A 34 -0.43 -2.85 -2.70
CA ARG A 34 0.35 -2.89 -1.47
C ARG A 34 1.15 -1.60 -1.26
N ASP A 35 1.78 -1.08 -2.30
CA ASP A 35 2.54 0.17 -2.21
C ASP A 35 1.64 1.35 -1.85
N ILE A 36 0.43 1.37 -2.41
CA ILE A 36 -0.58 2.39 -2.07
C ILE A 36 -0.98 2.29 -0.60
N VAL A 37 -1.21 1.09 -0.07
CA VAL A 37 -1.55 0.88 1.34
C VAL A 37 -0.39 1.28 2.25
N ASN A 38 0.83 0.87 1.93
CA ASN A 38 2.03 1.26 2.66
C ASN A 38 2.20 2.80 2.68
N ALA A 39 1.94 3.47 1.56
CA ALA A 39 1.98 4.93 1.50
C ALA A 39 0.92 5.59 2.41
N ILE A 40 -0.30 5.06 2.44
CA ILE A 40 -1.36 5.54 3.36
C ILE A 40 -0.95 5.31 4.82
N PHE A 41 -0.40 4.15 5.16
CA PHE A 41 0.05 3.85 6.53
C PHE A 41 1.25 4.70 6.94
N TYR A 42 2.19 4.95 6.04
CA TYR A 42 3.27 5.90 6.24
C TYR A 42 2.74 7.29 6.58
N LEU A 43 1.78 7.80 5.80
CA LEU A 43 1.15 9.10 6.07
C LEU A 43 0.45 9.12 7.43
N ASN A 44 -0.32 8.08 7.74
CA ASN A 44 -1.09 7.99 8.98
C ASN A 44 -0.19 7.87 10.22
N LYS A 45 0.85 7.03 10.18
CA LYS A 45 1.75 6.80 11.31
C LYS A 45 2.74 7.95 11.53
N THR A 46 3.22 8.61 10.47
CA THR A 46 4.34 9.55 10.57
C THR A 46 3.95 11.01 10.36
N GLY A 47 2.80 11.28 9.73
CA GLY A 47 2.43 12.64 9.31
C GLY A 47 3.29 13.19 8.17
N ALA A 48 3.80 12.32 7.29
CA ALA A 48 4.67 12.65 6.15
C ALA A 48 6.08 13.18 6.52
N GLN A 49 6.71 12.58 7.54
CA GLN A 49 8.06 12.94 7.94
C GLN A 49 9.13 12.50 6.94
N TRP A 50 9.81 13.46 6.33
CA TRP A 50 10.88 13.26 5.34
C TRP A 50 11.98 12.26 5.73
N ARG A 51 12.30 12.13 7.03
CA ARG A 51 13.33 11.19 7.51
C ARG A 51 12.88 9.72 7.47
N LEU A 52 11.58 9.51 7.47
CA LEU A 52 10.93 8.19 7.44
C LEU A 52 10.42 7.83 6.05
N LEU A 53 10.71 8.65 5.04
CA LEU A 53 10.36 8.33 3.66
C LEU A 53 10.94 6.96 3.31
N PRO A 54 10.15 6.05 2.71
CA PRO A 54 10.66 4.78 2.22
C PRO A 54 11.84 5.05 1.27
N LYS A 55 12.97 4.41 1.59
CA LYS A 55 14.13 4.35 0.68
C LYS A 55 13.99 3.01 -0.01
N GLU A 56 13.71 3.06 -1.31
CA GLU A 56 13.54 1.89 -2.19
C GLU A 56 14.60 0.82 -1.96
#